data_AF-A0A4U9D3J5-F1
#
_entry.id   AF-A0A4U9D3J5-F1
#
_cell.length_a   1.000
_cell.length_b   1.000
_cell.length_c   1.000
_cell.angle_alpha   90.00
_cell.angle_beta   90.00
_cell.angle_gamma   90.00
#
_symmetry.space_group_name_H-M   'P 1'
#
loop_
_entity.id
_entity.type
_entity.pdbx_description
1 polymer ?
#
loop_
_entity_poly.entity_id
_entity_poly.type
_entity_poly.pdbx_seq_one_letter_code
_entity_poly.pdbx_strand_id
1 'polypeptide(L)'
;MQRIVIPTHYVHTRTTPLWTKETAPASIWQRHLDAGTRQGVYPRLAVMQGAIRYYGYTDETAPEPVETMTIEAGQFGVFPAEKWHRIEALTEDTVLTWISMSILKF
;
A
#
# COMPACT_ATOMS: atom_id res chain seq x y z
N MET A 1 8.44 7.19 9.27
CA MET A 1 8.66 6.93 7.84
C MET A 1 9.27 8.11 7.13
N GLN A 2 10.44 7.94 6.51
CA GLN A 2 10.86 8.88 5.48
C GLN A 2 9.98 8.68 4.25
N ARG A 3 9.54 9.77 3.62
CA ARG A 3 8.71 9.72 2.41
C ARG A 3 9.52 9.11 1.26
N ILE A 4 9.05 8.01 0.71
CA ILE A 4 9.65 7.41 -0.48
C ILE A 4 9.25 8.24 -1.71
N VAL A 5 10.25 8.71 -2.45
CA VAL A 5 10.06 9.41 -3.72
C VAL A 5 10.31 8.42 -4.85
N ILE A 6 9.31 8.22 -5.70
CA ILE A 6 9.44 7.36 -6.88
C ILE A 6 10.28 8.11 -7.92
N PRO A 7 11.38 7.52 -8.46
CA PRO A 7 12.18 8.17 -9.48
C PRO A 7 11.35 8.52 -10.73
N THR A 8 11.63 9.66 -11.35
CA THR A 8 10.81 10.23 -12.43
C THR A 8 10.75 9.40 -13.71
N HIS A 9 11.69 8.47 -13.91
CA HIS A 9 11.73 7.57 -15.06
C HIS A 9 10.90 6.28 -14.87
N TYR A 10 10.27 6.10 -13.71
CA TYR A 10 9.33 5.00 -13.47
C TYR A 10 7.98 5.30 -14.11
N VAL A 11 7.33 4.27 -14.63
CA VAL A 11 6.00 4.38 -15.25
C VAL A 11 4.97 3.61 -14.46
N HIS A 12 3.72 4.03 -14.56
CA HIS A 12 2.58 3.27 -14.07
C HIS A 12 2.40 2.01 -14.92
N THR A 13 2.33 0.84 -14.26
CA THR A 13 2.23 -0.46 -14.94
C THR A 13 0.97 -1.24 -14.61
N ARG A 14 0.43 -1.12 -13.39
CA ARG A 14 -0.83 -1.74 -12.99
C ARG A 14 -1.56 -0.85 -11.99
N THR A 15 -2.89 -0.84 -12.08
CA THR A 15 -3.78 -0.28 -11.06
C THR A 15 -4.84 -1.33 -10.71
N THR A 16 -5.14 -1.49 -9.42
CA THR A 16 -6.27 -2.32 -8.98
C THR A 16 -7.58 -1.55 -9.19
N PRO A 17 -8.73 -2.24 -9.27
CA PRO A 17 -10.02 -1.56 -9.13
C PRO A 17 -10.07 -0.72 -7.85
N LEU A 18 -11.03 0.20 -7.79
CA LEU A 18 -11.39 0.82 -6.52
C LEU A 18 -11.93 -0.26 -5.59
N TRP A 19 -11.40 -0.29 -4.38
CA TRP A 19 -11.77 -1.25 -3.34
C TRP A 19 -12.37 -0.53 -2.13
N THR A 20 -13.41 -1.16 -1.60
CA THR A 20 -14.00 -0.92 -0.28
C THR A 20 -13.52 -1.99 0.71
N LYS A 21 -13.94 -1.91 1.97
CA LYS A 21 -13.69 -2.96 2.98
C LYS A 21 -14.13 -4.35 2.51
N GLU A 22 -15.24 -4.43 1.78
CA GLU A 22 -15.89 -5.68 1.36
C GLU A 22 -15.33 -6.25 0.06
N THR A 23 -14.87 -5.37 -0.83
CA THR A 23 -14.46 -5.76 -2.20
C THR A 23 -12.97 -5.97 -2.34
N ALA A 24 -12.17 -5.49 -1.39
CA ALA A 24 -10.73 -5.71 -1.40
C ALA A 24 -10.37 -7.17 -1.09
N PRO A 25 -9.25 -7.69 -1.62
CA PRO A 25 -8.74 -9.00 -1.23
C PRO A 25 -8.49 -9.08 0.28
N ALA A 26 -9.04 -10.10 0.94
CA ALA A 26 -8.98 -10.23 2.40
C ALA A 26 -7.55 -10.20 2.97
N SER A 27 -6.56 -10.63 2.18
CA SER A 27 -5.15 -10.64 2.56
C SER A 27 -4.60 -9.25 2.87
N ILE A 28 -5.10 -8.17 2.26
CA ILE A 28 -4.53 -6.83 2.45
C ILE A 28 -4.76 -6.29 3.87
N TRP A 29 -5.83 -6.78 4.52
CA TRP A 29 -6.19 -6.43 5.90
C TRP A 29 -5.35 -7.21 6.93
N GLN A 30 -4.69 -8.28 6.50
CA GLN A 30 -3.80 -9.10 7.33
C GLN A 30 -2.34 -8.78 7.00
N ARG A 31 -1.42 -9.21 7.86
CA ARG A 31 0.01 -9.02 7.61
C ARG A 31 0.43 -9.87 6.41
N HIS A 32 1.07 -9.26 5.42
CA HIS A 32 1.51 -9.93 4.20
C HIS A 32 2.72 -9.25 3.57
N LEU A 33 3.30 -9.93 2.58
CA LEU A 33 4.14 -9.35 1.55
C LEU A 33 3.32 -9.18 0.28
N ASP A 34 3.45 -8.04 -0.38
CA ASP A 34 2.87 -7.85 -1.69
C ASP A 34 3.59 -8.75 -2.69
N ALA A 35 2.90 -9.79 -3.20
CA ALA A 35 3.46 -10.75 -4.15
C ALA A 35 3.96 -10.10 -5.46
N GLY A 36 3.52 -8.87 -5.76
CA GLY A 36 3.95 -8.08 -6.92
C GLY A 36 5.08 -7.08 -6.65
N THR A 37 5.45 -6.83 -5.38
CA THR A 37 6.46 -5.81 -5.03
C THR A 37 7.82 -6.47 -4.85
N ARG A 38 8.45 -6.82 -5.97
CA ARG A 38 9.86 -7.18 -6.01
C ARG A 38 10.72 -5.92 -6.11
N GLN A 39 12.02 -6.06 -5.88
CA GLN A 39 13.00 -5.00 -6.16
C GLN A 39 12.73 -4.32 -7.52
N GLY A 40 12.64 -2.99 -7.51
CA GLY A 40 12.32 -2.19 -8.69
C GLY A 40 10.82 -1.98 -8.98
N VAL A 41 9.92 -2.38 -8.08
CA VAL A 41 8.50 -2.03 -8.12
C VAL A 41 8.14 -1.19 -6.89
N TYR A 42 7.58 -0.01 -7.10
CA TYR A 42 7.06 0.85 -6.03
C TYR A 42 5.53 0.73 -5.95
N PRO A 43 5.00 0.10 -4.90
CA PRO A 43 3.57 0.15 -4.61
C PRO A 43 3.18 1.53 -4.08
N ARG A 44 2.06 2.04 -4.59
CA ARG A 44 1.44 3.29 -4.17
C ARG A 44 -0.03 3.06 -3.86
N LEU A 45 -0.45 3.26 -2.61
CA LEU A 45 -1.87 3.25 -2.22
C LEU A 45 -2.39 4.68 -2.23
N ALA A 46 -3.47 4.92 -2.96
CA ALA A 46 -4.22 6.17 -2.92
C ALA A 46 -5.57 5.95 -2.24
N VAL A 47 -5.96 6.88 -1.36
CA VAL A 47 -7.27 6.88 -0.69
C VAL A 47 -8.17 7.89 -1.39
N MET A 48 -9.30 7.40 -1.90
CA MET A 48 -10.29 8.20 -2.63
C MET A 48 -11.37 8.75 -1.68
N GLN A 49 -11.70 8.00 -0.63
CA GLN A 49 -12.66 8.37 0.40
C GLN A 49 -12.28 7.71 1.73
N GLY A 50 -12.64 8.34 2.84
CA GLY A 50 -12.30 7.86 4.18
C GLY A 50 -10.81 7.98 4.49
N ALA A 51 -10.29 7.04 5.26
CA ALA A 51 -8.88 7.00 5.64
C ALA A 51 -8.36 5.57 5.80
N ILE A 52 -7.06 5.39 5.55
CA ILE A 52 -6.32 4.14 5.76
C ILE A 52 -5.20 4.36 6.77
N ARG A 53 -5.03 3.41 7.69
CA ARG A 53 -3.81 3.26 8.48
C ARG A 53 -2.96 2.14 7.88
N TYR A 54 -1.72 2.46 7.55
CA TYR A 54 -0.68 1.50 7.22
C TYR A 54 0.10 1.11 8.48
N TYR A 55 0.44 -0.18 8.58
CA TYR A 55 1.30 -0.75 9.61
C TYR A 55 2.43 -1.55 8.96
N GLY A 56 3.68 -1.12 9.16
CA GLY A 56 4.88 -1.80 8.70
C GLY A 56 5.56 -2.57 9.83
N TYR A 57 6.03 -3.78 9.53
CA TYR A 57 6.68 -4.69 10.48
C TYR A 57 8.13 -4.97 10.05
N THR A 58 8.94 -5.46 10.99
CA THR A 58 10.29 -5.96 10.67
C THR A 58 10.25 -7.26 9.90
N ASP A 59 9.28 -8.11 10.22
CA ASP A 59 9.12 -9.47 9.69
C ASP A 59 7.68 -9.97 9.88
N GLU A 60 7.44 -11.22 9.48
CA GLU A 60 6.15 -11.90 9.56
C GLU A 60 5.61 -12.05 10.98
N THR A 61 6.49 -12.19 11.97
CA THR A 61 6.15 -12.62 13.33
C THR A 61 6.26 -11.51 14.38
N ALA A 62 6.82 -10.36 14.01
CA ALA A 62 7.00 -9.21 14.88
C ALA A 62 5.70 -8.87 15.65
N PRO A 63 5.73 -8.69 16.98
CA PRO A 63 4.51 -8.47 17.74
C PRO A 63 3.88 -7.10 17.43
N GLU A 64 4.71 -6.08 17.24
CA GLU A 64 4.29 -4.69 17.07
C GLU A 64 4.77 -4.10 15.74
N PRO A 65 4.03 -3.15 15.15
CA PRO A 65 4.49 -2.42 13.97
C PRO A 65 5.62 -1.47 14.37
N VAL A 66 6.67 -1.43 13.55
CA VAL A 66 7.78 -0.46 13.70
C VAL A 66 7.50 0.85 12.97
N GLU A 67 6.46 0.87 12.14
CA GLU A 67 6.11 2.03 11.33
C GLU A 67 4.60 2.12 11.15
N THR A 68 4.05 3.32 11.33
CA THR A 68 2.65 3.60 11.05
C THR A 68 2.50 4.89 10.26
N MET A 69 1.48 4.94 9.41
CA MET A 69 1.14 6.12 8.61
C MET A 69 -0.36 6.15 8.38
N THR A 70 -0.99 7.30 8.60
CA THR A 70 -2.36 7.55 8.15
C THR A 70 -2.34 8.19 6.78
N ILE A 71 -3.20 7.72 5.89
CA ILE A 71 -3.40 8.23 4.54
C ILE A 71 -4.87 8.64 4.44
N GLU A 72 -5.11 9.94 4.35
CA GLU A 72 -6.45 10.51 4.26
C GLU A 72 -6.94 10.55 2.80
N ALA A 73 -8.24 10.76 2.59
CA ALA A 73 -8.81 11.00 1.27
C ALA A 73 -8.06 12.09 0.49
N GLY A 74 -7.77 11.83 -0.77
CA GLY A 74 -6.97 12.70 -1.65
C GLY A 74 -5.45 12.56 -1.46
N GLN A 75 -4.99 11.72 -0.54
CA GLN A 75 -3.57 11.44 -0.31
C GLN A 75 -3.16 10.06 -0.83
N PHE A 76 -1.85 9.85 -0.89
CA PHE A 76 -1.27 8.55 -1.21
C PHE A 76 -0.03 8.26 -0.36
N GLY A 77 0.20 6.99 -0.08
CA GLY A 77 1.44 6.45 0.48
C GLY A 77 2.22 5.68 -0.57
N VAL A 78 3.55 5.76 -0.51
CA VAL A 78 4.46 4.90 -1.29
C VAL A 78 5.20 4.02 -0.30
N PHE A 79 5.20 2.71 -0.54
CA PHE A 79 5.77 1.74 0.39
C PHE A 79 7.01 1.07 -0.19
N PRO A 80 7.94 0.62 0.67
CA PRO A 80 9.10 -0.12 0.20
C PRO A 80 8.68 -1.50 -0.33
N ALA A 81 9.41 -1.98 -1.33
CA ALA A 81 9.26 -3.34 -1.82
C ALA A 81 9.61 -4.35 -0.72
N GLU A 82 8.99 -5.54 -0.77
CA GLU A 82 9.35 -6.69 0.07
C GLU A 82 9.25 -6.40 1.60
N LYS A 83 8.41 -5.45 2.01
CA LYS A 83 8.19 -5.13 3.43
C LYS A 83 6.89 -5.73 3.94
N TRP A 84 6.99 -6.43 5.07
CA TRP A 84 5.84 -6.96 5.79
C TRP A 84 4.94 -5.85 6.29
N HIS A 85 3.67 -5.89 5.91
CA HIS A 85 2.72 -4.85 6.29
C HIS A 85 1.27 -5.33 6.29
N ARG A 86 0.39 -4.52 6.86
CA ARG A 86 -1.06 -4.59 6.66
C ARG A 86 -1.64 -3.19 6.58
N ILE A 87 -2.86 -3.08 6.06
CA ILE A 87 -3.65 -1.85 6.14
C ILE A 87 -4.91 -2.06 6.97
N GLU A 88 -5.44 -0.96 7.48
CA GLU A 88 -6.70 -0.90 8.21
C GLU A 88 -7.49 0.31 7.72
N ALA A 89 -8.75 0.09 7.37
CA ALA A 89 -9.65 1.18 7.03
C ALA A 89 -10.26 1.79 8.29
N LEU A 90 -9.95 3.08 8.51
CA LEU A 90 -10.32 3.83 9.70
C LEU A 90 -11.77 4.31 9.69
N THR A 91 -12.41 4.31 8.52
CA THR A 91 -13.84 4.60 8.36
C THR A 91 -14.52 3.47 7.58
N GLU A 92 -15.85 3.37 7.66
CA GLU A 92 -16.62 2.34 6.96
C GLU A 92 -16.72 2.60 5.46
N ASP A 93 -16.72 3.87 5.07
CA ASP A 93 -16.83 4.35 3.70
C ASP A 93 -15.48 4.43 2.97
N THR A 94 -14.42 3.85 3.52
CA THR A 94 -13.09 3.92 2.92
C THR A 94 -13.08 3.32 1.52
N VAL A 95 -12.60 4.10 0.55
CA VAL A 95 -12.36 3.67 -0.84
C VAL A 95 -10.89 3.90 -1.18
N LEU A 96 -10.21 2.88 -1.70
CA LEU A 96 -8.79 2.93 -2.03
C LEU A 96 -8.45 2.23 -3.36
N THR A 97 -7.25 2.49 -3.87
CA THR A 97 -6.67 1.74 -4.99
C THR A 97 -5.16 1.61 -4.84
N TRP A 98 -4.61 0.52 -5.38
CA TRP A 98 -3.18 0.27 -5.43
C TRP A 98 -2.65 0.45 -6.84
N ILE A 99 -1.51 1.12 -6.93
CA ILE A 99 -0.85 1.47 -8.18
C ILE A 99 0.58 0.95 -8.11
N SER A 100 0.96 0.13 -9.08
CA SER A 100 2.33 -0.35 -9.25
C SER A 100 3.08 0.57 -10.20
N MET A 101 4.22 1.09 -9.73
CA MET A 101 5.13 1.90 -10.53
C MET A 101 6.42 1.10 -10.76
N SER A 102 6.82 0.90 -12.01
CA SER A 102 8.05 0.16 -12.38
C SER A 102 8.64 0.67 -13.69
N ILE A 103 9.90 0.32 -13.95
CA ILE A 103 10.57 0.63 -15.25
C ILE A 103 10.20 -0.37 -16.36
N LEU A 104 9.71 -1.55 -16.00
CA LEU A 104 9.30 -2.61 -16.92
C LEU A 104 7.77 -2.74 -16.90
N LYS A 105 7.13 -2.72 -18.07
CA LYS A 105 5.74 -3.16 -18.24
C LYS A 105 5.74 -4.69 -18.31
N PHE A 106 5.06 -5.35 -17.37
CA PHE A 106 4.82 -6.80 -17.39
C PHE A 106 3.48 -7.09 -18.06
#